data_AF-A0A961NGM0-F1
#
_entry.id   AF-A0A961NGM0-F1
#
_cell.length_a   1.000
_cell.length_b   1.000
_cell.length_c   1.000
_cell.angle_alpha   90.00
_cell.angle_beta   90.00
_cell.angle_gamma   90.00
#
_symmetry.space_group_name_H-M   'P 1'
#
loop_
_entity.id
_entity.type
_entity.pdbx_description
1 polymer ?
#
loop_
_entity_poly.entity_id
_entity_poly.type
_entity_poly.pdbx_seq_one_letter_code
_entity_poly.pdbx_strand_id
1 'polypeptide(L)' 'MTAILGISCYYHDAAAALIKDGEIVAAAQEERFTRKKHDASFPHNAIDFVLRAGKIGLEDVTHVAFY' A
#
# COMPACT_ATOMS: atom_id res chain seq x y z
N MET A 1 -17.85 -6.59 3.21
CA MET A 1 -16.84 -5.52 3.24
C MET A 1 -15.68 -5.98 2.38
N THR A 2 -15.34 -5.22 1.36
CA THR A 2 -14.22 -5.52 0.47
C THR A 2 -13.09 -4.55 0.77
N ALA A 3 -11.91 -5.07 1.11
CA ALA A 3 -10.71 -4.29 1.35
C ALA A 3 -9.58 -4.83 0.46
N ILE A 4 -9.10 -4.00 -0.45
CA ILE A 4 -8.09 -4.37 -1.45
C ILE A 4 -6.81 -3.62 -1.13
N LEU A 5 -5.73 -4.37 -0.92
CA LEU A 5 -4.37 -3.84 -0.80
C LEU A 5 -3.69 -3.91 -2.17
N GLY A 6 -3.48 -2.76 -2.81
CA GLY A 6 -2.66 -2.64 -4.01
C GLY A 6 -1.19 -2.45 -3.64
N ILE A 7 -0.30 -3.19 -4.29
CA ILE A 7 1.15 -3.18 -4.07
C ILE A 7 1.84 -2.99 -5.43
N SER A 8 2.81 -2.08 -5.48
CA SER A 8 3.77 -1.90 -6.58
C SER A 8 5.17 -2.05 -6.02
N CYS A 9 6.03 -2.91 -6.58
CA CYS A 9 7.48 -2.95 -6.28
C CYS A 9 8.29 -3.85 -7.25
N TYR A 10 9.62 -3.88 -7.07
CA TYR A 10 10.61 -4.70 -7.79
C TYR A 10 10.88 -4.36 -9.26
N TYR A 11 10.26 -3.31 -9.80
CA TYR A 11 10.53 -2.83 -11.16
C TYR A 11 10.51 -1.29 -11.27
N HIS A 12 9.57 -0.65 -10.56
CA HIS A 12 9.38 0.81 -10.52
C HIS A 12 9.28 1.32 -9.08
N ASP A 13 8.88 2.59 -8.93
CA ASP A 13 8.59 3.22 -7.63
C ASP A 13 7.65 2.35 -6.80
N ALA A 14 8.15 1.93 -5.64
CA ALA A 14 7.41 1.11 -4.72
C ALA A 14 6.33 1.92 -4.03
N ALA A 15 5.14 1.33 -3.88
CA ALA A 15 3.98 2.01 -3.33
C ALA A 15 2.95 1.01 -2.79
N ALA A 16 2.04 1.51 -1.96
CA ALA A 16 0.85 0.79 -1.54
C ALA A 16 -0.39 1.68 -1.62
N ALA A 17 -1.54 1.07 -1.88
CA ALA A 17 -2.84 1.72 -1.84
C ALA A 17 -3.87 0.81 -1.15
N LEU A 18 -4.77 1.40 -0.37
CA LEU A 18 -5.90 0.71 0.23
C LEU A 18 -7.21 1.25 -0.38
N ILE A 19 -8.00 0.33 -0.95
CA ILE A 19 -9.35 0.61 -1.44
C ILE A 19 -10.33 -0.16 -0.57
N LYS A 20 -11.38 0.51 -0.09
CA LYS A 20 -12.42 -0.10 0.75
C LYS A 20 -13.79 0.17 0.15
N ASP A 21 -14.52 -0.90 -0.17
CA ASP A 21 -15.86 -0.86 -0.75
C ASP A 21 -15.98 0.08 -1.97
N GLY A 22 -14.92 0.12 -2.79
CA GLY A 22 -14.84 0.95 -4.00
C GLY A 22 -14.19 2.33 -3.82
N GLU A 23 -13.95 2.76 -2.58
CA GLU A 23 -13.41 4.08 -2.26
C GLU A 23 -11.92 4.02 -1.91
N ILE A 24 -11.15 5.02 -2.36
CA ILE A 24 -9.73 5.14 -2.01
C ILE A 24 -9.62 5.64 -0.58
N VAL A 25 -9.03 4.82 0.30
CA VAL A 25 -8.81 5.18 1.71
C VAL A 25 -7.47 5.90 1.87
N ALA A 26 -6.41 5.35 1.29
CA ALA A 26 -5.07 5.91 1.35
C ALA A 26 -4.19 5.35 0.22
N ALA A 27 -3.19 6.13 -0.18
CA ALA A 27 -2.11 5.68 -1.07
C ALA A 27 -0.81 6.41 -0.71
N ALA A 28 0.32 5.71 -0.76
CA ALA A 28 1.62 6.28 -0.47
C ALA A 28 2.73 5.60 -1.27
N GLN A 29 3.76 6.39 -1.62
CA GLN A 29 4.99 5.88 -2.20
C GLN A 29 6.04 5.65 -1.12
N GLU A 30 6.79 4.56 -1.25
CA GLU A 30 7.81 4.13 -0.29
C GLU A 30 8.93 5.16 -0.12
N GLU A 31 9.30 5.87 -1.19
CA GLU A 31 10.34 6.92 -1.18
C GLU A 31 10.06 8.06 -0.20
N ARG A 32 8.79 8.29 0.16
CA ARG A 32 8.40 9.30 1.15
C ARG A 32 8.90 8.91 2.55
N PHE A 33 9.00 7.62 2.84
CA PHE A 33 9.46 7.08 4.11
C PHE A 33 10.94 6.75 4.09
N THR A 34 11.43 6.05 3.05
CA THR A 34 12.83 5.60 2.99
C THR A 34 13.79 6.71 2.62
N ARG A 35 13.28 7.81 2.06
CA ARG A 35 14.05 8.94 1.52
C ARG A 35 15.01 8.55 0.40
N LYS A 36 14.85 7.35 -0.17
CA LYS A 36 15.50 6.90 -1.38
C LYS A 36 14.59 7.22 -2.55
N LYS A 37 15.00 8.12 -3.42
CA LYS A 37 14.21 8.49 -4.60
C LYS A 37 14.06 7.28 -5.52
N HIS A 38 12.85 7.02 -6.01
CA HIS A 38 12.52 5.86 -6.84
C HIS A 38 12.85 4.52 -6.16
N ASP A 39 12.61 4.42 -4.86
CA ASP A 39 12.80 3.17 -4.13
C ASP A 39 11.92 2.07 -4.73
N ALA A 40 12.54 1.03 -5.31
CA ALA A 40 11.85 -0.10 -5.92
C ALA A 40 11.80 -1.34 -5.01
N SER A 41 12.24 -1.23 -3.75
CA SER A 41 12.19 -2.32 -2.78
C SER A 41 10.75 -2.65 -2.34
N PHE A 42 10.57 -3.67 -1.51
CA PHE A 42 9.24 -4.00 -1.02
C PHE A 42 8.66 -2.86 -0.15
N PRO A 43 7.40 -2.44 -0.35
CA PRO A 43 6.89 -1.18 0.20
C PRO A 43 6.37 -1.35 1.64
N HIS A 44 7.25 -1.75 2.56
CA HIS A 44 6.90 -2.01 3.95
C HIS A 44 6.24 -0.80 4.63
N ASN A 45 6.82 0.40 4.47
CA ASN A 45 6.32 1.59 5.15
C ASN A 45 5.00 2.08 4.55
N ALA A 46 4.85 2.00 3.21
CA ALA A 46 3.62 2.37 2.55
C ALA A 46 2.47 1.42 2.92
N ILE A 47 2.71 0.10 3.00
CA ILE A 47 1.70 -0.88 3.45
C ILE A 47 1.24 -0.55 4.87
N ASP A 48 2.18 -0.36 5.80
CA ASP A 48 1.87 0.00 7.18
C ASP A 48 1.07 1.32 7.25
N PHE A 49 1.44 2.31 6.45
CA PHE A 49 0.76 3.59 6.40
C PHE A 49 -0.70 3.45 5.96
N VAL A 50 -0.96 2.73 4.85
CA VAL A 50 -2.33 2.62 4.32
C VAL A 50 -3.25 1.78 5.21
N LEU A 51 -2.72 0.72 5.85
CA LEU A 51 -3.47 -0.08 6.82
C LEU A 51 -3.83 0.74 8.06
N ARG A 52 -2.88 1.52 8.61
CA ARG A 52 -3.14 2.45 9.72
C ARG A 52 -4.16 3.52 9.37
N ALA A 53 -4.07 4.11 8.16
CA ALA A 53 -5.03 5.08 7.68
C ALA A 53 -6.45 4.50 7.57
N GLY A 54 -6.56 3.25 7.12
CA GLY A 54 -7.83 2.51 7.05
C GLY A 54 -8.35 1.98 8.37
N LYS A 55 -7.55 2.06 9.45
CA LYS A 55 -7.86 1.49 10.77
C LYS A 55 -8.23 0.00 10.69
N ILE A 56 -7.50 -0.75 9.87
CA ILE A 56 -7.68 -2.18 9.68
C ILE A 56 -6.36 -2.92 9.83
N GLY A 57 -6.43 -4.21 10.16
CA GLY A 57 -5.30 -5.13 10.12
C GLY A 57 -5.12 -5.77 8.75
N LEU A 58 -4.04 -6.55 8.60
CA LEU A 58 -3.82 -7.34 7.37
C LEU A 58 -4.87 -8.45 7.23
N GLU A 59 -5.37 -8.97 8.35
CA GLU A 59 -6.44 -9.98 8.44
C GLU A 59 -7.78 -9.50 7.87
N ASP A 60 -8.00 -8.19 7.81
CA ASP A 60 -9.21 -7.59 7.24
C ASP A 60 -9.09 -7.40 5.71
N VAL A 61 -7.89 -7.51 5.15
CA VAL A 61 -7.65 -7.40 3.71
C VAL A 61 -8.21 -8.63 3.01
N THR A 62 -9.16 -8.43 2.11
CA THR A 62 -9.81 -9.53 1.40
C THR A 62 -9.11 -9.88 0.09
N HIS A 63 -8.38 -8.93 -0.50
CA HIS A 63 -7.65 -9.13 -1.76
C HIS A 63 -6.34 -8.36 -1.76
N VAL A 64 -5.34 -8.93 -2.42
CA VAL A 64 -4.07 -8.25 -2.73
C VAL A 64 -3.93 -8.18 -4.24
N ALA A 65 -3.70 -6.98 -4.77
CA ALA A 65 -3.34 -6.75 -6.16
C ALA A 65 -1.87 -6.37 -6.23
N PHE A 66 -1.10 -7.05 -7.09
CA PHE A 66 0.33 -6.83 -7.25
C PHE A 66 0.63 -6.39 -8.69
N TYR A 67 1.43 -5.33 -8.83
CA TYR A 67 1.95 -4.79 -10.08
C TYR A 67 3.48 -4.73 -10.04
#